data_AF-A0AA36G8L7-F1
#
_entry.id   AF-A0AA36G8L7-F1
#
_cell.length_a   1.000
_cell.length_b   1.000
_cell.length_c   1.000
_cell.angle_alpha   90.00
_cell.angle_beta   90.00
_cell.angle_gamma   90.00
#
_symmetry.space_group_name_H-M   'P 1'
#
loop_
_entity.id
_entity.type
_entity.pdbx_description
1 polymer ?
#
loop_
_entity_poly.entity_id
_entity_poly.type
_entity_poly.pdbx_seq_one_letter_code
_entity_poly.pdbx_strand_id
1 'polypeptide(L)'
;MDELKLTGNCLKASRPILSFDSTFEGKPHLELIKQTLTQVFSTPEHHPRSQPFVDHVFTFSISPDEKIWFRNFQIVDETLQLQEIGPRFVLELIRIFNGSFEGAVLYDNPNYEAPNDKRRMLKIVNQNKYVNKKLHEKVQVEKDISTKAVLKEKVEDPAGEIFNAVPSDEAAKLVAAKMDKNLKKRKATSNGKQKLKKKKAVPEC
;
A
#
# COMPACT_ATOMS: atom_id res chain seq x y z
N MET A 1 12.42 11.17 21.59
CA MET A 1 11.18 11.62 20.92
C MET A 1 11.59 12.50 19.76
N ASP A 2 12.19 11.92 18.72
CA ASP A 2 12.87 12.67 17.63
C ASP A 2 11.96 12.91 16.41
N GLU A 3 10.68 12.58 16.51
CA GLU A 3 9.73 12.81 15.42
C GLU A 3 9.20 14.25 15.51
N LEU A 4 9.60 15.10 14.54
CA LEU A 4 9.28 16.55 14.48
C LEU A 4 7.78 16.89 14.63
N LYS A 5 6.90 15.91 14.40
CA LYS A 5 5.43 16.07 14.46
C LYS A 5 4.83 15.85 15.86
N LEU A 6 5.65 15.53 16.87
CA LEU A 6 5.22 15.25 18.23
C LEU A 6 5.72 16.36 19.17
N THR A 7 4.93 17.43 19.27
CA THR A 7 5.29 18.65 20.02
C THR A 7 4.77 18.67 21.45
N GLY A 8 3.92 17.73 21.83
CA GLY A 8 3.37 17.64 23.19
C GLY A 8 4.40 17.14 24.20
N ASN A 9 4.19 17.50 25.47
CA ASN A 9 4.97 17.03 26.61
C ASN A 9 4.03 16.56 27.73
N CYS A 10 4.48 15.68 28.62
CA CYS A 10 3.72 15.39 29.83
C CYS A 10 4.62 15.07 31.01
N LEU A 11 4.11 15.27 32.21
CA LEU A 11 4.70 14.82 33.45
C LEU A 11 4.89 13.30 33.43
N LYS A 12 6.13 12.85 33.61
CA LYS A 12 6.54 11.44 33.52
C LYS A 12 5.74 10.49 34.42
N ALA A 13 5.27 10.96 35.56
CA ALA A 13 4.58 10.15 36.56
C ALA A 13 3.15 10.61 36.83
N SER A 14 2.58 11.42 35.92
CA SER A 14 1.16 11.75 35.96
C SER A 14 0.29 10.54 35.64
N ARG A 15 -0.97 10.59 36.06
CA ARG A 15 -1.92 9.50 35.86
C ARG A 15 -2.62 9.69 34.50
N PRO A 16 -2.46 8.78 33.53
CA PRO A 16 -3.13 8.91 32.25
C PRO A 16 -4.63 8.64 32.35
N ILE A 17 -5.42 9.36 31.56
CA ILE A 17 -6.79 8.95 31.24
C ILE A 17 -6.72 7.91 30.13
N LEU A 18 -7.44 6.80 30.27
CA LEU A 18 -7.57 5.80 29.21
C LEU A 18 -8.89 6.02 28.46
N SER A 19 -8.79 6.31 27.17
CA SER A 19 -9.92 6.45 26.27
C SER A 19 -10.00 5.24 25.34
N PHE A 20 -11.12 4.53 25.39
CA PHE A 20 -11.40 3.37 24.55
C PHE A 20 -12.57 3.67 23.63
N ASP A 21 -12.46 3.23 22.38
CA ASP A 21 -13.58 3.24 21.44
C ASP A 21 -14.67 2.22 21.87
N SER A 22 -15.92 2.54 21.54
CA SER A 22 -17.10 1.69 21.76
C SER A 22 -17.00 0.32 21.09
N THR A 23 -16.21 0.22 20.02
CA THR A 23 -15.96 -1.04 19.29
C THR A 23 -15.33 -2.13 20.14
N PHE A 24 -14.64 -1.78 21.23
CA PHE A 24 -14.06 -2.75 22.17
C PHE A 24 -15.11 -3.60 22.90
N GLU A 25 -16.35 -3.12 23.02
CA GLU A 25 -17.44 -3.82 23.72
C GLU A 25 -18.21 -4.77 22.78
N GLY A 26 -17.93 -4.73 21.48
CA GLY A 26 -18.67 -5.51 20.48
C GLY A 26 -18.28 -7.00 20.41
N LYS A 27 -17.06 -7.37 20.80
CA LYS A 27 -16.56 -8.76 20.71
C LYS A 27 -15.87 -9.17 22.01
N PRO A 28 -16.03 -10.43 22.47
CA PRO A 28 -15.51 -10.87 23.76
C PRO A 28 -13.97 -10.83 23.84
N HIS A 29 -13.27 -11.11 22.74
CA HIS A 29 -11.80 -11.02 22.73
C HIS A 29 -11.32 -9.55 22.81
N LEU A 30 -12.09 -8.60 22.26
CA LEU A 30 -11.75 -7.18 22.36
C LEU A 30 -12.04 -6.66 23.77
N GLU A 31 -13.11 -7.10 24.39
CA GLU A 31 -13.42 -6.75 25.79
C GLU A 31 -12.32 -7.24 26.73
N LEU A 32 -11.84 -8.47 26.55
CA LEU A 32 -10.70 -9.00 27.30
C LEU A 32 -9.43 -8.14 27.08
N ILE A 33 -9.19 -7.69 25.85
CA ILE A 33 -8.05 -6.80 25.54
C ILE A 33 -8.23 -5.44 26.22
N LYS A 34 -9.44 -4.87 26.22
CA LYS A 34 -9.74 -3.62 26.93
C LYS A 34 -9.40 -3.74 28.42
N GLN A 35 -9.78 -4.84 29.05
CA GLN A 35 -9.49 -5.08 30.47
C GLN A 35 -7.98 -5.25 30.73
N THR A 36 -7.28 -6.01 29.90
CA THR A 36 -5.82 -6.21 30.06
C THR A 36 -5.06 -4.90 29.82
N LEU A 37 -5.40 -4.13 28.79
CA LEU A 37 -4.81 -2.81 28.54
C LEU A 37 -5.09 -1.83 29.68
N THR A 38 -6.30 -1.87 30.25
CA THR A 38 -6.64 -1.05 31.43
C THR A 38 -5.72 -1.39 32.59
N GLN A 39 -5.49 -2.68 32.89
CA GLN A 39 -4.60 -3.10 33.97
C GLN A 39 -3.12 -2.75 33.71
N VAL A 40 -2.68 -2.81 32.45
CA VAL A 40 -1.28 -2.51 32.09
C VAL A 40 -0.98 -1.01 32.11
N PHE A 41 -1.88 -0.18 31.59
CA PHE A 41 -1.63 1.25 31.41
C PHE A 41 -2.23 2.14 32.50
N SER A 42 -3.11 1.60 33.35
CA SER A 42 -3.62 2.36 34.49
C SER A 42 -2.58 2.49 35.60
N THR A 43 -2.60 3.64 36.26
CA THR A 43 -1.82 3.86 37.48
C THR A 43 -2.70 3.52 38.68
N PRO A 44 -2.32 2.57 39.54
CA PRO A 44 -3.10 2.22 40.72
C PRO A 44 -3.22 3.41 41.67
N GLU A 45 -4.28 3.42 42.46
CA GLU A 45 -4.49 4.45 43.47
C GLU A 45 -3.35 4.44 44.50
N HIS A 46 -2.88 5.62 44.88
CA HIS A 46 -1.77 5.80 45.82
C HIS A 46 -0.45 5.13 45.44
N HIS A 47 -0.16 5.02 44.14
CA HIS A 47 1.17 4.59 43.71
C HIS A 47 2.24 5.57 44.26
N PRO A 48 3.31 5.09 44.93
CA PRO A 48 4.24 5.96 45.67
C PRO A 48 4.99 6.97 44.79
N ARG A 49 5.02 6.73 43.48
CA ARG A 49 5.64 7.63 42.48
C ARG A 49 4.62 8.43 41.69
N SER A 50 3.32 8.22 41.85
CA SER A 50 2.31 8.94 41.06
C SER A 50 2.22 10.39 41.49
N GLN A 51 2.21 11.29 40.52
CA GLN A 51 1.87 12.68 40.72
C GLN A 51 0.34 12.85 40.72
N PRO A 52 -0.19 13.84 41.45
CA PRO A 52 -1.64 14.01 41.61
C PRO A 52 -2.33 14.54 40.34
N PHE A 53 -1.58 15.09 39.39
CA PHE A 53 -2.12 15.73 38.19
C PHE A 53 -2.38 14.75 37.05
N VAL A 54 -3.36 15.11 36.22
CA VAL A 54 -3.74 14.41 35.00
C VAL A 54 -3.37 15.30 33.83
N ASP A 55 -2.30 14.94 33.13
CA ASP A 55 -1.68 15.78 32.10
C ASP A 55 -1.85 15.18 30.69
N HIS A 56 -2.19 13.88 30.61
CA HIS A 56 -2.23 13.19 29.33
C HIS A 56 -3.30 12.10 29.24
N VAL A 57 -3.63 11.74 28.01
CA VAL A 57 -4.64 10.76 27.62
C VAL A 57 -4.01 9.72 26.70
N PHE A 58 -4.19 8.46 27.04
CA PHE A 58 -3.94 7.35 26.13
C PHE A 58 -5.23 6.98 25.42
N THR A 59 -5.19 7.01 24.09
CA THR A 59 -6.34 6.68 23.25
C THR A 59 -6.08 5.37 22.51
N PHE A 60 -7.03 4.45 22.65
CA PHE A 60 -7.08 3.18 21.95
C PHE A 60 -8.26 3.20 20.98
N SER A 61 -7.97 3.19 19.68
CA SER A 61 -9.00 3.16 18.63
C SER A 61 -8.84 1.93 17.75
N ILE A 62 -9.94 1.28 17.39
CA ILE A 62 -9.92 0.11 16.52
C ILE A 62 -10.17 0.54 15.07
N SER A 63 -9.31 0.09 14.16
CA SER A 63 -9.47 0.28 12.73
C SER A 63 -10.43 -0.77 12.15
N PRO A 64 -11.05 -0.54 10.97
CA PRO A 64 -11.83 -1.57 10.28
C PRO A 64 -11.08 -2.89 10.06
N ASP A 65 -9.75 -2.84 9.98
CA ASP A 65 -8.86 -4.00 9.85
C ASP A 65 -8.56 -4.70 11.20
N GLU A 66 -9.34 -4.46 12.25
CA GLU A 66 -9.17 -5.03 13.61
C GLU A 66 -7.82 -4.72 14.27
N LYS A 67 -7.17 -3.64 13.84
CA LYS A 67 -5.91 -3.15 14.41
C LYS A 67 -6.18 -2.09 15.46
N ILE A 68 -5.49 -2.19 16.59
CA ILE A 68 -5.60 -1.26 17.70
C ILE A 68 -4.53 -0.18 17.54
N TRP A 69 -4.96 1.05 17.36
CA TRP A 69 -4.08 2.20 17.29
C TRP A 69 -3.93 2.80 18.68
N PHE A 70 -2.69 2.97 19.12
CA PHE A 70 -2.34 3.68 20.34
C PHE A 70 -1.86 5.09 20.01
N ARG A 71 -2.39 6.07 20.74
CA ARG A 71 -1.94 7.47 20.70
C ARG A 71 -1.86 8.04 22.10
N ASN A 72 -0.89 8.93 22.30
CA ASN A 72 -0.70 9.66 23.55
C ASN A 72 -0.83 11.17 23.29
N PHE A 73 -1.76 11.80 24.00
CA PHE A 73 -2.08 13.22 23.89
C PHE A 73 -1.87 13.94 25.22
N GLN A 74 -1.24 15.12 25.17
CA GLN A 74 -1.22 16.08 26.26
C GLN A 74 -2.54 16.83 26.32
N ILE A 75 -3.03 17.10 27.52
CA ILE A 75 -4.15 18.00 27.77
C ILE A 75 -3.57 19.40 27.97
N VAL A 76 -3.94 20.34 27.10
CA VAL A 76 -3.53 21.74 27.24
C VAL A 76 -4.54 22.47 28.13
N ASP A 77 -4.12 22.85 29.34
CA ASP A 77 -4.98 23.32 30.44
C ASP A 77 -5.95 24.47 30.07
N GLU A 78 -5.52 25.42 29.25
CA GLU A 78 -6.30 26.64 28.98
C GLU A 78 -7.44 26.44 27.97
N THR A 79 -7.29 25.49 27.05
CA THR A 79 -8.20 25.31 25.90
C THR A 79 -8.77 23.90 25.80
N LEU A 80 -8.36 22.99 26.69
CA LEU A 80 -8.65 21.55 26.65
C LEU A 80 -8.32 20.92 25.28
N GLN A 81 -7.38 21.54 24.54
CA GLN A 81 -6.91 21.02 23.29
C GLN A 81 -5.96 19.84 23.54
N LEU A 82 -5.99 18.87 22.63
CA LEU A 82 -5.16 17.69 22.70
C LEU A 82 -3.96 17.84 21.77
N GLN A 83 -2.75 17.83 22.34
CA GLN A 83 -1.50 17.90 21.57
C GLN A 83 -0.78 16.56 21.59
N GLU A 84 -0.38 16.03 20.43
CA GLU A 84 0.27 14.71 20.38
C GLU A 84 1.70 14.72 20.94
N ILE A 85 1.97 13.82 21.90
CA ILE A 85 3.28 13.63 22.55
C ILE A 85 4.02 12.42 21.95
N GLY A 86 3.28 11.31 21.74
CA GLY A 86 3.83 10.00 21.41
C GLY A 86 4.17 9.14 22.64
N PRO A 87 4.60 7.88 22.43
CA PRO A 87 4.83 7.20 21.15
C PRO A 87 3.53 6.86 20.41
N ARG A 88 3.65 6.59 19.10
CA ARG A 88 2.56 6.05 18.26
C ARG A 88 2.90 4.62 17.87
N PHE A 89 1.96 3.70 18.08
CA PHE A 89 2.11 2.33 17.60
C PHE A 89 0.76 1.70 17.29
N VAL A 90 0.81 0.62 16.53
CA VAL A 90 -0.35 -0.17 16.15
C VAL A 90 -0.13 -1.59 16.65
N LEU A 91 -1.10 -2.12 17.38
CA LEU A 91 -1.14 -3.50 17.83
C LEU A 91 -2.11 -4.29 16.96
N GLU A 92 -1.72 -5.51 16.63
CA GLU A 92 -2.54 -6.47 15.90
C GLU A 92 -2.61 -7.73 16.76
N LEU A 93 -3.82 -8.21 17.03
CA LEU A 93 -4.02 -9.40 17.83
C LEU A 93 -3.55 -10.63 17.04
N ILE A 94 -2.66 -11.42 17.64
CA ILE A 94 -2.19 -12.67 17.04
C ILE A 94 -3.04 -13.82 17.59
N ARG A 95 -2.83 -14.14 18.87
CA ARG A 95 -3.42 -15.27 19.57
C ARG A 95 -3.66 -14.95 21.04
N ILE A 96 -4.65 -15.60 21.62
CA ILE A 96 -4.94 -15.57 23.06
C ILE A 96 -4.76 -16.98 23.62
N PHE A 97 -3.94 -17.12 24.64
CA PHE A 97 -3.71 -18.37 25.36
C PHE A 97 -4.49 -18.38 26.67
N ASN A 98 -4.81 -19.57 27.17
CA ASN A 98 -5.51 -19.74 28.45
C ASN A 98 -4.62 -19.43 29.67
N GLY A 99 -3.31 -19.67 29.57
CA GLY A 99 -2.36 -19.49 30.67
C GLY A 99 -1.37 -18.35 30.46
N SER A 100 -0.46 -18.19 31.42
CA SER A 100 0.64 -17.23 31.32
C SER A 100 1.73 -17.80 30.42
N PHE A 101 1.79 -17.33 29.18
CA PHE A 101 2.72 -17.79 28.13
C PHE A 101 2.58 -19.26 27.69
N GLU A 102 1.60 -19.99 28.22
CA GLU A 102 1.34 -21.40 27.89
C GLU A 102 -0.15 -21.74 27.86
N GLY A 103 -0.47 -22.97 27.46
CA GLY A 103 -1.83 -23.50 27.45
C GLY A 103 -2.50 -23.52 26.08
N ALA A 104 -3.77 -23.90 26.06
CA ALA A 104 -4.57 -23.99 24.84
C ALA A 104 -4.82 -22.61 24.23
N VAL A 105 -4.90 -22.56 22.90
CA VAL A 105 -5.27 -21.36 22.15
C VAL A 105 -6.78 -21.16 22.28
N LEU A 106 -7.18 -20.07 22.93
CA LEU A 106 -8.59 -19.67 23.07
C LEU A 106 -9.09 -18.91 21.86
N TYR A 107 -8.21 -18.14 21.23
CA TYR A 107 -8.52 -17.36 20.03
C TYR A 107 -7.30 -17.28 19.12
N ASP A 108 -7.52 -17.50 17.83
CA ASP A 108 -6.53 -17.30 16.76
C ASP A 108 -7.11 -16.32 15.74
N ASN A 109 -6.37 -15.25 15.42
CA ASN A 109 -6.85 -14.24 14.49
C ASN A 109 -6.72 -14.73 13.03
N PRO A 110 -7.83 -14.92 12.29
CA PRO A 110 -7.76 -15.40 10.90
C PRO A 110 -7.16 -14.38 9.93
N ASN A 111 -7.19 -13.08 10.28
CA ASN A 111 -6.71 -11.99 9.44
C ASN A 111 -5.20 -11.72 9.62
N TYR A 112 -4.60 -12.28 10.68
CA TYR A 112 -3.21 -12.05 10.98
C TYR A 112 -2.29 -12.83 10.04
N GLU A 113 -1.42 -12.10 9.33
CA GLU A 113 -0.34 -12.70 8.54
C GLU A 113 1.02 -12.22 9.05
N ALA A 114 1.86 -13.17 9.45
CA ALA A 114 3.16 -12.86 10.01
C ALA A 114 4.05 -12.13 8.98
N PRO A 115 4.84 -11.13 9.39
CA PRO A 115 5.74 -10.41 8.48
C PRO A 115 6.74 -11.32 7.76
N ASN A 116 7.11 -12.45 8.37
CA ASN A 116 8.01 -13.43 7.77
C ASN A 116 7.34 -14.19 6.62
N ASP A 117 6.05 -14.49 6.74
CA ASP A 117 5.28 -15.11 5.67
C ASP A 117 5.13 -14.14 4.49
N LYS A 118 4.81 -12.86 4.76
CA LYS A 118 4.80 -11.80 3.73
C LYS A 118 6.14 -11.70 2.99
N ARG A 119 7.25 -11.66 3.73
CA ARG A 119 8.61 -11.62 3.14
C ARG A 119 8.91 -12.87 2.34
N ARG A 120 8.51 -14.05 2.81
CA ARG A 120 8.67 -15.33 2.10
C ARG A 120 7.87 -15.32 0.80
N MET A 121 6.61 -14.89 0.84
CA MET A 121 5.74 -14.79 -0.34
C MET A 121 6.33 -13.84 -1.38
N LEU A 122 6.82 -12.66 -0.97
CA LEU A 122 7.50 -11.73 -1.87
C LEU A 122 8.76 -12.34 -2.51
N LYS A 123 9.55 -13.11 -1.76
CA LYS A 123 10.71 -13.82 -2.30
C LYS A 123 10.31 -14.87 -3.33
N ILE A 124 9.27 -15.67 -3.05
CA ILE A 124 8.77 -16.70 -3.98
C ILE A 124 8.24 -16.07 -5.27
N VAL A 125 7.45 -14.99 -5.18
CA VAL A 125 6.95 -14.26 -6.37
C VAL A 125 8.11 -13.72 -7.20
N ASN A 126 9.13 -13.15 -6.54
CA ASN A 126 10.29 -12.58 -7.22
C ASN A 126 11.25 -13.64 -7.79
N GLN A 127 11.25 -14.87 -7.27
CA GLN A 127 12.13 -15.96 -7.73
C GLN A 127 11.88 -16.30 -9.20
N ASN A 128 10.62 -16.31 -9.64
CA ASN A 128 10.26 -16.68 -11.01
C ASN A 128 10.43 -15.54 -12.03
N LYS A 129 10.88 -14.35 -11.61
CA LYS A 129 11.00 -13.18 -12.49
C LYS A 129 11.89 -13.42 -13.71
N TYR A 130 13.01 -14.12 -13.51
CA TYR A 130 13.94 -14.44 -14.61
C TYR A 130 13.37 -15.50 -15.57
N VAL A 131 12.77 -16.56 -15.02
CA VAL A 131 12.16 -17.64 -15.81
C VAL A 131 11.00 -17.09 -16.63
N ASN A 132 10.13 -16.30 -16.00
CA ASN A 132 9.01 -15.64 -16.68
C ASN A 132 9.49 -14.67 -17.76
N LYS A 133 10.59 -13.95 -17.54
CA LYS A 133 11.20 -13.09 -18.57
C LYS A 133 11.61 -13.90 -19.80
N LYS A 134 12.34 -15.01 -19.61
CA LYS A 134 12.76 -15.89 -20.71
C LYS A 134 11.58 -16.55 -21.42
N LEU A 135 10.56 -16.97 -20.69
CA LEU A 135 9.34 -17.53 -21.27
C LEU A 135 8.62 -16.48 -22.12
N HIS A 136 8.48 -15.25 -21.62
CA HIS A 136 7.90 -14.15 -22.39
C HIS A 136 8.70 -13.83 -23.66
N GLU A 137 10.04 -13.82 -23.61
CA GLU A 137 10.88 -13.64 -24.79
C GLU A 137 10.62 -14.72 -25.85
N LYS A 138 10.54 -15.99 -25.46
CA LYS A 138 10.21 -17.10 -26.38
C LYS A 138 8.82 -16.95 -27.00
N VAL A 139 7.81 -16.66 -26.18
CA VAL A 139 6.43 -16.46 -26.64
C VAL A 139 6.33 -15.28 -27.62
N GLN A 140 7.10 -14.20 -27.43
CA GLN A 140 7.13 -13.09 -28.38
C GLN A 140 7.74 -13.51 -29.73
N VAL A 141 8.83 -14.27 -29.70
CA VAL A 141 9.45 -14.80 -30.94
C VAL A 141 8.48 -15.69 -31.70
N GLU A 142 7.77 -16.60 -31.02
CA GLU A 142 6.76 -17.46 -31.65
C GLU A 142 5.60 -16.67 -32.25
N LYS A 143 5.11 -15.64 -31.54
CA LYS A 143 4.09 -14.71 -32.05
C LYS A 143 4.58 -13.95 -33.27
N ASP A 144 5.83 -13.49 -33.28
CA ASP A 144 6.42 -12.78 -34.42
C ASP A 144 6.56 -13.71 -35.64
N ILE A 145 6.89 -14.99 -35.44
CA ILE A 145 6.95 -15.99 -36.50
C ILE A 145 5.55 -16.26 -37.06
N SER A 146 4.57 -16.50 -36.17
CA SER A 146 3.18 -16.76 -36.56
C SER A 146 2.56 -15.57 -37.31
N THR A 147 2.74 -14.35 -36.81
CA THR A 147 2.24 -13.14 -37.48
C THR A 147 2.87 -12.94 -38.86
N LYS A 148 4.18 -13.18 -39.01
CA LYS A 148 4.85 -13.17 -40.31
C LYS A 148 4.33 -14.24 -41.26
N ALA A 149 4.02 -15.44 -40.78
CA ALA A 149 3.45 -16.51 -41.59
C ALA A 149 2.04 -16.13 -42.09
N VAL A 150 1.16 -15.63 -41.20
CA VAL A 150 -0.18 -15.14 -41.57
C VAL A 150 -0.09 -13.96 -42.54
N LEU A 151 0.88 -13.06 -42.38
CA LEU A 151 1.12 -11.95 -43.32
C LEU A 151 1.58 -12.42 -44.71
N LYS A 152 2.36 -13.51 -44.78
CA LYS A 152 2.77 -14.12 -46.06
C LYS A 152 1.63 -14.90 -46.73
N GLU A 153 0.77 -15.52 -45.92
CA GLU A 153 -0.35 -16.34 -46.40
C GLU A 153 -1.57 -15.49 -46.79
N LYS A 154 -1.68 -14.26 -46.27
CA LYS A 154 -2.57 -13.25 -46.85
C LYS A 154 -2.10 -12.94 -48.27
N VAL A 155 -2.76 -13.64 -49.20
CA VAL A 155 -2.80 -13.41 -50.64
C VAL A 155 -2.72 -11.91 -50.93
N GLU A 156 -1.81 -11.54 -51.82
CA GLU A 156 -1.67 -10.19 -52.35
C GLU A 156 -3.05 -9.71 -52.81
N ASP A 157 -3.53 -8.62 -52.20
CA ASP A 157 -4.81 -8.02 -52.54
C ASP A 157 -4.76 -7.63 -54.03
N PRO A 158 -5.53 -8.26 -54.93
CA PRO A 158 -5.49 -7.96 -56.36
C PRO A 158 -5.92 -6.51 -56.67
N ALA A 159 -6.50 -5.79 -55.71
CA ALA A 159 -6.80 -4.36 -55.84
C ALA A 159 -5.59 -3.44 -55.54
N GLY A 160 -4.51 -3.94 -54.95
CA GLY A 160 -3.36 -3.13 -54.51
C GLY A 160 -2.54 -2.51 -55.65
N GLU A 161 -2.47 -3.16 -56.81
CA GLU A 161 -1.74 -2.63 -57.97
C GLU A 161 -2.49 -1.49 -58.68
N ILE A 162 -3.83 -1.46 -58.59
CA ILE A 162 -4.69 -0.50 -59.29
C ILE A 162 -4.61 0.91 -58.67
N PHE A 163 -4.25 1.00 -57.39
CA PHE A 163 -4.16 2.29 -56.66
C PHE A 163 -2.74 2.87 -56.56
N ASN A 164 -1.73 2.25 -57.17
CA ASN A 164 -0.36 2.78 -57.28
C ASN A 164 -0.17 3.74 -58.48
N ALA A 165 -1.21 4.48 -58.87
CA ALA A 165 -1.10 5.52 -59.88
C ALA A 165 -0.41 6.75 -59.26
N VAL A 166 0.62 7.28 -59.94
CA VAL A 166 1.18 8.61 -59.61
C VAL A 166 0.04 9.62 -59.73
N PRO A 167 -0.31 10.38 -58.68
CA PRO A 167 -1.40 11.34 -58.78
C PRO A 167 -1.02 12.42 -59.80
N SER A 168 -1.74 12.47 -60.93
CA SER A 168 -1.53 13.49 -61.97
C SER A 168 -1.90 14.88 -61.46
N ASP A 169 -2.91 14.96 -60.59
CA ASP A 169 -3.56 16.21 -60.20
C ASP A 169 -2.89 16.84 -58.97
N GLU A 170 -2.64 18.15 -59.02
CA GLU A 170 -1.97 18.89 -57.94
C GLU A 170 -2.73 18.82 -56.59
N ALA A 171 -4.06 18.74 -56.64
CA ALA A 171 -4.90 18.55 -55.45
C ALA A 171 -4.63 17.21 -54.76
N ALA A 172 -4.40 16.13 -55.52
CA ALA A 172 -4.12 14.82 -54.97
C ALA A 172 -2.72 14.72 -54.34
N LYS A 173 -1.72 15.44 -54.89
CA LYS A 173 -0.38 15.58 -54.29
C LYS A 173 -0.42 16.29 -52.93
N LEU A 174 -1.25 17.34 -52.79
CA LEU A 174 -1.44 18.05 -51.52
C LEU A 174 -2.11 17.19 -50.45
N VAL A 175 -3.08 16.35 -50.84
CA VAL A 175 -3.75 15.42 -49.92
C VAL A 175 -2.80 14.32 -49.46
N ALA A 176 -2.03 13.73 -50.37
CA ALA A 176 -0.99 12.74 -50.01
C ALA A 176 0.06 13.33 -49.06
N ALA A 177 0.54 14.56 -49.32
CA ALA A 177 1.48 15.25 -48.45
C ALA A 177 0.91 15.55 -47.05
N LYS A 178 -0.39 15.85 -46.92
CA LYS A 178 -1.07 16.01 -45.63
C LYS A 178 -1.17 14.68 -44.88
N MET A 179 -1.48 13.59 -45.59
CA MET A 179 -1.56 12.25 -44.99
C MET A 179 -0.19 11.79 -44.47
N ASP A 180 0.89 12.02 -45.21
CA ASP A 180 2.26 11.69 -44.78
C ASP A 180 2.71 12.48 -43.56
N LYS A 181 2.38 13.78 -43.50
CA LYS A 181 2.66 14.62 -42.32
C LYS A 181 1.92 14.09 -41.09
N ASN A 182 0.68 13.66 -41.23
CA ASN A 182 -0.09 13.06 -40.15
C ASN A 182 0.48 11.71 -39.70
N LEU A 183 0.94 10.87 -40.63
CA LEU A 183 1.59 9.60 -40.30
C LEU A 183 2.90 9.80 -39.52
N LYS A 184 3.72 10.78 -39.94
CA LYS A 184 4.95 11.17 -39.23
C LYS A 184 4.65 11.70 -37.82
N LYS A 185 3.60 12.50 -37.65
CA LYS A 185 3.14 13.00 -36.33
C LYS A 185 2.67 11.86 -35.40
N ARG A 186 1.97 10.85 -35.94
CA ARG A 186 1.54 9.65 -35.19
C ARG A 186 2.73 8.77 -34.77
N LYS A 187 3.74 8.59 -35.62
CA LYS A 187 4.98 7.86 -35.27
C LYS A 187 5.84 8.60 -34.24
N ALA A 188 5.91 9.94 -34.29
CA ALA A 188 6.61 10.73 -33.28
C ALA A 188 5.96 10.63 -31.90
N THR A 189 4.63 10.64 -31.85
CA THR A 189 3.86 10.53 -30.59
C THR A 189 3.93 9.13 -29.97
N SER A 190 3.94 8.06 -30.77
CA SER A 190 4.12 6.69 -30.24
C SER A 190 5.51 6.47 -29.66
N ASN A 191 6.56 6.96 -30.33
CA ASN A 191 7.94 6.89 -29.83
C ASN A 191 8.15 7.73 -28.56
N GLY A 192 7.49 8.89 -28.43
CA GLY A 192 7.49 9.69 -27.20
C GLY A 192 6.85 8.97 -26.00
N LYS A 193 5.71 8.29 -26.22
CA LYS A 193 5.04 7.49 -25.17
C LYS A 193 5.88 6.30 -24.71
N GLN A 194 6.61 5.63 -25.61
CA GLN A 194 7.54 4.55 -25.25
C GLN A 194 8.74 5.05 -24.43
N LYS A 195 9.30 6.23 -24.76
CA LYS A 195 10.38 6.85 -23.95
C LYS A 195 9.92 7.26 -22.55
N LEU A 196 8.70 7.79 -22.39
CA LEU A 196 8.15 8.12 -21.07
C LEU A 196 7.92 6.88 -20.20
N LYS A 197 7.40 5.78 -20.78
CA LYS A 197 7.21 4.51 -20.05
C LYS A 197 8.54 3.92 -19.55
N LYS A 198 9.63 4.04 -20.34
CA LYS A 198 10.97 3.62 -19.90
C LYS A 198 11.55 4.49 -18.78
N LYS A 199 11.29 5.81 -18.77
CA LYS A 199 11.75 6.72 -17.70
C LYS A 199 11.02 6.53 -16.36
N LYS A 200 9.76 6.08 -16.37
CA LYS A 200 9.00 5.78 -15.14
C LYS A 200 9.31 4.40 -14.53
N ALA A 201 10.12 3.58 -15.20
CA ALA A 201 10.48 2.24 -14.77
C ALA A 201 11.87 2.16 -14.10
N VAL A 202 12.35 3.26 -13.51
CA VAL A 202 13.56 3.26 -12.67
C VAL A 202 13.18 2.61 -11.33
N PRO A 203 13.91 1.57 -10.87
CA PRO A 203 13.63 0.93 -9.59
C PRO A 203 14.00 1.88 -8.45
N GLU A 204 13.08 2.10 -7.53
CA GLU A 204 13.41 2.65 -6.20
C GLU A 204 14.38 1.67 -5.52
N CYS A 205 15.57 2.18 -5.19
CA CYS A 205 16.58 1.49 -4.39
C CYS A 205 16.15 1.40 -2.93
#